data_AF-A0A919QFC7-F1
#
_entry.id   AF-A0A919QFC7-F1
#
_cell.length_a   1.000
_cell.length_b   1.000
_cell.length_c   1.000
_cell.angle_alpha   90.00
_cell.angle_beta   90.00
_cell.angle_gamma   90.00
#
_symmetry.space_group_name_H-M   'P 1'
#
loop_
_entity.id
_entity.type
_entity.pdbx_description
1 polymer ?
#
loop_
_entity_poly.entity_id
_entity_poly.type
_entity_poly.pdbx_seq_one_letter_code
_entity_poly.pdbx_strand_id
1 'polypeptide(L)'
;MQQLRSDVPVHRVRVAVTNTTTTPVYFSELQVLSDSFEPMPPKRVDMALGRTVRTDFPVPYGPARCDPKTIPAPKPAVIVAKLRVGDEPLREVRYPVPAGDPLLARLVRTECAQFILKQAIEVSFGSEWTREGDSLRGVLSVVRKGGGGEPVTVDDVGATTHFDLKPASGKRKPIAVLTGASLEIPVLVTSSRCDPHAFAEAKQAYLFPLWGTPPGVGETYTMEVVPPKPVQERFWDYAVDLCGLPS
;
A
#
# COMPACT_ATOMS: atom_id res chain seq x y z
N MET A 1 -11.35 12.88 13.44
CA MET A 1 -9.99 12.38 13.19
C MET A 1 -10.11 11.11 12.35
N GLN A 2 -10.07 11.21 11.02
CA GLN A 2 -10.15 10.05 10.12
C GLN A 2 -8.73 9.66 9.72
N GLN A 3 -8.28 8.51 10.18
CA GLN A 3 -7.07 7.89 9.68
C GLN A 3 -7.43 7.20 8.35
N LEU A 4 -7.16 7.85 7.22
CA LEU A 4 -7.20 7.17 5.92
C LEU A 4 -6.03 6.18 5.86
N ARG A 5 -6.32 4.89 6.11
CA ARG A 5 -5.48 3.78 5.66
C ARG A 5 -6.09 3.25 4.37
N SER A 6 -5.53 3.66 3.24
CA SER A 6 -5.74 3.01 1.95
C SER A 6 -4.38 2.40 1.62
N ASP A 7 -4.24 1.09 1.85
CA ASP A 7 -3.01 0.32 1.58
C ASP A 7 -2.92 -0.11 0.10
N VAL A 8 -3.88 0.31 -0.72
CA VAL A 8 -3.62 0.53 -2.15
C VAL A 8 -2.74 1.77 -2.21
N PRO A 9 -1.49 1.72 -2.71
CA PRO A 9 -0.82 2.95 -3.06
C PRO A 9 -1.71 3.59 -4.11
N VAL A 10 -2.48 4.58 -3.69
CA VAL A 10 -3.22 5.44 -4.60
C VAL A 10 -2.09 6.13 -5.35
N HIS A 11 -1.68 5.57 -6.50
CA HIS A 11 -0.52 5.99 -7.31
C HIS A 11 -0.76 7.41 -7.81
N ARG A 12 -0.74 8.35 -6.87
CA ARG A 12 -1.10 9.74 -6.98
C ARG A 12 -0.23 10.51 -6.01
N VAL A 13 0.45 11.51 -6.53
CA VAL A 13 1.09 12.54 -5.72
C VAL A 13 0.20 13.77 -5.68
N ARG A 14 0.42 14.64 -4.70
CA ARG A 14 -0.23 15.95 -4.64
C ARG A 14 0.71 17.00 -5.19
N VAL A 15 0.32 17.65 -6.28
CA VAL A 15 0.98 18.84 -6.78
C VAL A 15 0.31 20.04 -6.11
N ALA A 16 1.02 20.65 -5.16
CA ALA A 16 0.54 21.84 -4.46
C ALA A 16 0.80 23.09 -5.32
N VAL A 17 -0.26 23.84 -5.60
CA VAL A 17 -0.20 25.06 -6.41
C VAL A 17 -0.63 26.25 -5.55
N THR A 18 0.15 27.32 -5.61
CA THR A 18 -0.17 28.62 -5.00
C THR A 18 -0.29 29.65 -6.12
N ASN A 19 -1.36 30.44 -6.12
CA ASN A 19 -1.46 31.63 -6.96
C ASN A 19 -1.47 32.86 -6.05
N THR A 20 -0.34 33.56 -6.02
CA THR A 20 -0.16 34.77 -5.20
C THR A 20 -0.72 36.03 -5.86
N THR A 21 -1.14 35.94 -7.12
CA THR A 21 -1.62 37.08 -7.90
C THR A 21 -3.15 37.09 -7.99
N THR A 22 -3.72 38.22 -8.42
CA THR A 22 -5.15 38.33 -8.74
C THR A 22 -5.49 37.80 -10.13
N THR A 23 -4.48 37.58 -10.98
CA THR A 23 -4.67 37.04 -12.33
C THR A 23 -4.94 35.53 -12.25
N PRO A 24 -6.05 35.03 -12.80
CA PRO A 24 -6.33 33.60 -12.78
C PRO A 24 -5.30 32.79 -13.56
N VAL A 25 -4.91 31.63 -13.04
CA VAL A 25 -4.09 30.64 -13.74
C VAL A 25 -4.96 29.44 -14.06
N TYR A 26 -5.13 29.13 -15.34
CA TYR A 26 -5.89 27.97 -15.79
C TYR A 26 -4.95 26.80 -16.06
N PHE A 27 -5.20 25.67 -15.39
CA PHE A 27 -4.51 24.40 -15.60
C PHE A 27 -5.39 23.49 -16.44
N SER A 28 -4.92 23.13 -17.64
CA SER A 28 -5.59 22.15 -18.49
C SER A 28 -5.16 20.73 -18.12
N GLU A 29 -3.85 20.50 -18.00
CA GLU A 29 -3.27 19.18 -17.77
C GLU A 29 -2.10 19.24 -16.77
N LEU A 30 -1.94 18.17 -16.01
CA LEU A 30 -0.79 17.93 -15.14
C LEU A 30 -0.24 16.51 -15.36
N GLN A 31 1.08 16.38 -15.34
CA GLN A 31 1.76 15.10 -15.47
C GLN A 31 3.00 15.05 -14.57
N VAL A 32 3.32 13.86 -14.05
CA VAL A 32 4.59 13.58 -13.39
C VAL A 32 5.42 12.70 -14.31
N LEU A 33 6.64 13.15 -14.62
CA LEU A 33 7.61 12.39 -15.41
C LEU A 33 8.85 12.11 -14.56
N SER A 34 9.27 10.86 -14.48
CA SER A 34 10.54 10.46 -13.86
C SER A 34 10.93 9.08 -14.35
N ASP A 35 12.22 8.87 -14.59
CA ASP A 35 12.77 7.55 -14.97
C ASP A 35 12.70 6.54 -13.82
N SER A 36 12.33 6.97 -12.61
CA SER A 36 12.04 6.06 -11.50
C SER A 36 10.71 5.32 -11.63
N PHE A 37 9.80 5.77 -12.50
CA PHE A 37 8.47 5.19 -12.66
C PHE A 37 8.15 4.89 -14.12
N GLU A 38 7.16 4.04 -14.36
CA GLU A 38 6.56 3.91 -15.67
C GLU A 38 5.81 5.21 -16.05
N PRO A 39 5.87 5.66 -17.31
CA PRO A 39 5.19 6.87 -17.73
C PRO A 39 3.68 6.66 -17.71
N MET A 40 2.97 7.68 -17.21
CA MET A 40 1.51 7.76 -17.25
C MET A 40 1.09 8.93 -18.14
N PRO A 41 -0.05 8.84 -18.86
CA PRO A 41 -0.55 9.96 -19.65
C PRO A 41 -0.87 11.18 -18.76
N PRO A 42 -0.83 12.40 -19.32
CA PRO A 42 -1.25 13.60 -18.59
C PRO A 42 -2.67 13.47 -18.04
N LYS A 43 -2.88 13.95 -16.82
CA LYS A 43 -4.19 14.06 -16.21
C LYS A 43 -4.83 15.38 -16.61
N ARG A 44 -6.02 15.32 -17.21
CA ARG A 44 -6.88 16.51 -17.37
C ARG A 44 -7.35 17.04 -16.02
N VAL A 45 -7.21 18.35 -15.85
CA VAL A 45 -7.55 19.10 -14.64
C VAL A 45 -8.67 20.09 -14.94
N ASP A 46 -8.53 20.83 -16.03
CA ASP A 46 -9.46 21.86 -16.52
C ASP A 46 -10.00 22.77 -15.42
N MET A 47 -9.08 23.42 -14.71
CA MET A 47 -9.40 24.23 -13.53
C MET A 47 -8.71 25.59 -13.56
N ALA A 48 -9.52 26.65 -13.41
CA ALA A 48 -9.03 28.00 -13.19
C ALA A 48 -8.81 28.25 -11.69
N LEU A 49 -7.63 28.72 -11.35
CA LEU A 49 -7.27 29.14 -10.00
C LEU A 49 -7.12 30.65 -9.95
N GLY A 50 -8.05 31.33 -9.27
CA GLY A 50 -7.83 32.69 -8.79
C GLY A 50 -6.75 32.72 -7.70
N ARG A 51 -6.67 33.82 -6.94
CA ARG A 51 -5.75 33.91 -5.80
C ARG A 51 -6.03 32.77 -4.82
N THR A 52 -5.02 31.94 -4.55
CA THR A 52 -5.12 30.81 -3.63
C THR A 52 -3.82 30.64 -2.86
N VAL A 53 -3.94 30.38 -1.56
CA VAL A 53 -2.79 30.05 -0.71
C VAL A 53 -2.25 28.66 -1.03
N ARG A 54 -3.14 27.73 -1.40
CA ARG A 54 -2.80 26.36 -1.75
C ARG A 54 -4.00 25.64 -2.37
N THR A 55 -3.76 24.98 -3.49
CA THR A 55 -4.65 23.96 -4.05
C THR A 55 -3.84 22.71 -4.37
N ASP A 56 -4.25 21.56 -3.85
CA ASP A 56 -3.59 20.28 -4.11
C ASP A 56 -4.27 19.54 -5.26
N PHE A 57 -3.55 19.32 -6.36
CA PHE A 57 -4.02 18.46 -7.44
C PHE A 57 -3.51 17.03 -7.24
N PRO A 58 -4.39 16.01 -7.13
CA PRO A 58 -3.96 14.64 -7.14
C PRO A 58 -3.59 14.23 -8.57
N VAL A 59 -2.31 13.98 -8.83
CA VAL A 59 -1.77 13.64 -10.16
C VAL A 59 -1.27 12.21 -10.14
N PRO A 60 -1.73 11.32 -11.04
CA PRO A 60 -1.27 9.95 -11.07
C PRO A 60 0.21 9.86 -11.45
N TYR A 61 0.88 8.82 -10.96
CA TYR A 61 2.20 8.39 -11.40
C TYR A 61 2.19 6.88 -11.67
N GLY A 62 3.14 6.36 -12.45
CA GLY A 62 3.16 4.92 -12.78
C GLY A 62 3.87 4.08 -11.72
N PRO A 63 3.82 2.75 -11.82
CA PRO A 63 4.59 1.86 -10.93
C PRO A 63 6.09 2.18 -10.94
N ALA A 64 6.76 2.00 -9.80
CA ALA A 64 8.20 2.15 -9.70
C ALA A 64 8.94 1.10 -10.54
N ARG A 65 10.03 1.53 -11.17
CA ARG A 65 10.96 0.65 -11.90
C ARG A 65 11.94 0.04 -10.92
N CYS A 66 11.67 -1.19 -10.51
CA CYS A 66 12.40 -1.85 -9.43
C CYS A 66 13.42 -2.87 -9.94
N ASP A 67 14.55 -2.95 -9.24
CA ASP A 67 15.49 -4.06 -9.35
C ASP A 67 15.07 -5.17 -8.36
N PRO A 68 15.16 -6.46 -8.72
CA PRO A 68 14.69 -7.56 -7.87
C PRO A 68 15.55 -7.81 -6.63
N LYS A 69 16.74 -7.21 -6.52
CA LYS A 69 17.68 -7.45 -5.42
C LYS A 69 17.99 -6.21 -4.60
N THR A 70 17.87 -5.04 -5.20
CA THR A 70 18.29 -3.77 -4.61
C THR A 70 17.25 -2.68 -4.86
N ILE A 71 17.17 -1.72 -3.96
CA ILE A 71 16.32 -0.54 -4.15
C ILE A 71 17.11 0.48 -4.98
N PRO A 72 16.67 0.83 -6.21
CA PRO A 72 17.37 1.83 -7.01
C PRO A 72 17.33 3.21 -6.36
N ALA A 73 18.37 4.00 -6.57
CA ALA A 73 18.34 5.42 -6.20
C ALA A 73 17.27 6.16 -7.01
N PRO A 74 16.48 7.07 -6.40
CA PRO A 74 15.51 7.89 -7.12
C PRO A 74 16.18 8.71 -8.22
N LYS A 75 15.51 8.82 -9.36
CA LYS A 75 15.88 9.70 -10.48
C LYS A 75 15.10 11.01 -10.36
N PRO A 76 15.61 12.14 -10.86
CA PRO A 76 14.85 13.40 -10.84
C PRO A 76 13.46 13.23 -11.46
N ALA A 77 12.52 14.05 -11.03
CA ALA A 77 11.19 14.14 -11.63
C ALA A 77 10.95 15.52 -12.24
N VAL A 78 9.96 15.61 -13.11
CA VAL A 78 9.47 16.87 -13.67
C VAL A 78 7.96 16.86 -13.57
N ILE A 79 7.41 17.90 -12.94
CA ILE A 79 5.98 18.20 -13.05
C ILE A 79 5.78 19.00 -14.31
N VAL A 80 5.04 18.44 -15.26
CA VAL A 80 4.67 19.11 -16.50
C VAL A 80 3.27 19.64 -16.34
N ALA A 81 3.10 20.96 -16.49
CA ALA A 81 1.82 21.64 -16.41
C ALA A 81 1.51 22.33 -17.73
N LYS A 82 0.35 22.00 -18.32
CA LYS A 82 -0.18 22.76 -19.45
C LYS A 82 -1.13 23.82 -18.90
N LEU A 83 -0.68 25.07 -18.91
CA LEU A 83 -1.38 26.18 -18.24
C LEU A 83 -1.39 27.45 -19.06
N ARG A 84 -2.29 28.37 -18.72
CA ARG A 84 -2.28 29.77 -19.17
C ARG A 84 -2.51 30.72 -18.01
N VAL A 85 -2.02 31.95 -18.12
CA VAL A 85 -2.20 33.02 -17.14
C VAL A 85 -3.07 34.10 -17.76
N GLY A 86 -4.22 34.41 -17.16
CA GLY A 86 -5.20 35.30 -17.77
C GLY A 86 -5.61 34.82 -19.17
N ASP A 87 -5.59 35.74 -20.14
CA ASP A 87 -5.97 35.47 -21.53
C ASP A 87 -4.79 35.04 -22.42
N GLU A 88 -3.63 34.72 -21.83
CA GLU A 88 -2.50 34.17 -22.57
C GLU A 88 -2.85 32.81 -23.23
N PRO A 89 -2.16 32.44 -24.33
CA PRO A 89 -2.25 31.09 -24.88
C PRO A 89 -1.82 30.01 -23.88
N LEU A 90 -2.40 28.80 -24.02
CA LEU A 90 -1.92 27.62 -23.29
C LEU A 90 -0.45 27.34 -23.64
N ARG A 91 0.36 27.12 -22.62
CA ARG A 91 1.77 26.74 -22.74
C ARG A 91 2.12 25.61 -21.78
N GLU A 92 3.16 24.86 -22.12
CA GLU A 92 3.76 23.90 -21.22
C GLU A 92 4.78 24.60 -20.31
N VAL A 93 4.70 24.31 -19.01
CA VAL A 93 5.68 24.73 -18.01
C VAL A 93 6.18 23.49 -17.27
N ARG A 94 7.50 23.43 -17.05
CA ARG A 94 8.19 22.29 -16.45
C ARG A 94 8.79 22.70 -15.12
N TYR A 95 8.41 22.00 -14.06
CA TYR A 95 8.92 22.23 -12.71
C TYR A 95 9.82 21.05 -12.31
N PRO A 96 11.15 21.22 -12.27
CA PRO A 96 12.06 20.15 -11.89
C PRO A 96 11.94 19.82 -10.40
N VAL A 97 12.00 18.53 -10.10
CA VAL A 97 12.06 17.98 -8.75
C VAL A 97 13.37 17.20 -8.64
N PRO A 98 14.27 17.55 -7.71
CA PRO A 98 15.58 16.91 -7.61
C PRO A 98 15.46 15.44 -7.19
N ALA A 99 16.45 14.62 -7.57
CA ALA A 99 16.53 13.22 -7.14
C ALA A 99 16.53 13.05 -5.61
N GLY A 100 17.09 14.03 -4.90
CA GLY A 100 17.12 14.06 -3.43
C GLY A 100 15.80 14.46 -2.77
N ASP A 101 14.71 14.63 -3.52
CA ASP A 101 13.40 14.92 -2.95
C ASP A 101 12.93 13.78 -2.00
N PRO A 102 12.61 14.08 -0.73
CA PRO A 102 12.23 13.07 0.24
C PRO A 102 10.96 12.28 -0.11
N LEU A 103 9.99 12.87 -0.81
CA LEU A 103 8.79 12.16 -1.25
C LEU A 103 9.17 11.16 -2.34
N LEU A 104 9.95 11.59 -3.32
CA LEU A 104 10.42 10.73 -4.41
C LEU A 104 11.22 9.54 -3.91
N ALA A 105 12.18 9.78 -3.00
CA ALA A 105 12.96 8.73 -2.35
C ALA A 105 12.06 7.75 -1.58
N ARG A 106 11.04 8.25 -0.87
CA ARG A 106 10.09 7.42 -0.13
C ARG A 106 9.26 6.55 -1.07
N LEU A 107 8.76 7.08 -2.18
CA LEU A 107 7.92 6.35 -3.14
C LEU A 107 8.69 5.18 -3.76
N VAL A 108 9.88 5.45 -4.32
CA VAL A 108 10.75 4.42 -4.92
C VAL A 108 11.11 3.36 -3.89
N ARG A 109 11.53 3.78 -2.69
CA ARG A 109 11.90 2.86 -1.62
C ARG A 109 10.74 1.95 -1.21
N THR A 110 9.54 2.51 -1.03
CA THR A 110 8.36 1.76 -0.57
C THR A 110 7.92 0.73 -1.61
N GLU A 111 7.75 1.16 -2.87
CA GLU A 111 7.25 0.27 -3.93
C GLU A 111 8.28 -0.82 -4.27
N CYS A 112 9.57 -0.47 -4.36
CA CYS A 112 10.59 -1.44 -4.72
C CYS A 112 10.90 -2.42 -3.62
N ALA A 113 10.84 -2.02 -2.35
CA ALA A 113 10.98 -2.99 -1.29
C ALA A 113 9.78 -3.94 -1.16
N GLN A 114 8.56 -3.44 -1.37
CA GLN A 114 7.36 -4.30 -1.45
C GLN A 114 7.48 -5.27 -2.63
N PHE A 115 7.99 -4.81 -3.77
CA PHE A 115 8.29 -5.66 -4.91
C PHE A 115 9.30 -6.75 -4.55
N ILE A 116 10.45 -6.39 -3.96
CA ILE A 116 11.49 -7.35 -3.54
C ILE A 116 10.91 -8.38 -2.55
N LEU A 117 10.13 -7.94 -1.55
CA LEU A 117 9.50 -8.86 -0.59
C LEU A 117 8.56 -9.87 -1.30
N LYS A 118 7.72 -9.39 -2.22
CA LYS A 118 6.79 -10.23 -3.00
C LYS A 118 7.50 -11.19 -3.98
N GLN A 119 8.72 -10.86 -4.38
CA GLN A 119 9.59 -11.74 -5.18
C GLN A 119 10.35 -12.74 -4.31
N ALA A 120 10.57 -12.45 -3.03
CA ALA A 120 11.30 -13.31 -2.10
C ALA A 120 10.42 -14.38 -1.46
N ILE A 121 9.14 -14.06 -1.19
CA ILE A 121 8.21 -14.98 -0.52
C ILE A 121 6.81 -14.98 -1.12
N GLU A 122 6.15 -16.11 -0.99
CA GLU A 122 4.69 -16.26 -1.04
C GLU A 122 4.16 -16.41 0.38
N VAL A 123 3.02 -15.80 0.67
CA VAL A 123 2.31 -16.01 1.93
C VAL A 123 0.87 -16.39 1.60
N SER A 124 0.40 -17.49 2.19
CA SER A 124 -0.97 -17.98 2.02
C SER A 124 -1.58 -18.38 3.35
N PHE A 125 -2.91 -18.33 3.44
CA PHE A 125 -3.65 -18.82 4.59
C PHE A 125 -3.87 -20.32 4.43
N GLY A 126 -3.62 -21.10 5.48
CA GLY A 126 -3.98 -22.52 5.53
C GLY A 126 -5.49 -22.72 5.41
N SER A 127 -5.92 -23.91 4.98
CA SER A 127 -7.34 -24.25 4.86
C SER A 127 -8.02 -24.51 6.20
N GLU A 128 -7.27 -25.01 7.17
CA GLU A 128 -7.81 -25.46 8.45
C GLU A 128 -7.86 -24.32 9.48
N TRP A 129 -9.08 -24.07 9.98
CA TRP A 129 -9.35 -23.06 11.00
C TRP A 129 -10.25 -23.61 12.11
N THR A 130 -9.72 -23.65 13.32
CA THR A 130 -10.40 -24.17 14.50
C THR A 130 -10.80 -23.02 15.43
N ARG A 131 -11.99 -23.09 16.01
CA ARG A 131 -12.42 -22.10 17.00
C ARG A 131 -11.81 -22.41 18.36
N GLU A 132 -11.26 -21.38 19.00
CA GLU A 132 -10.74 -21.39 20.36
C GLU A 132 -11.33 -20.20 21.12
N GLY A 133 -12.42 -20.44 21.85
CA GLY A 133 -13.19 -19.38 22.51
C GLY A 133 -13.67 -18.33 21.51
N ASP A 134 -13.26 -17.09 21.74
CA ASP A 134 -13.58 -15.91 20.92
C ASP A 134 -12.48 -15.63 19.88
N SER A 135 -11.89 -16.69 19.32
CA SER A 135 -10.89 -16.59 18.26
C SER A 135 -10.95 -17.78 17.32
N LEU A 136 -10.44 -17.60 16.10
CA LEU A 136 -10.11 -18.68 15.18
C LEU A 136 -8.60 -18.87 15.13
N ARG A 137 -8.12 -20.09 15.38
CA ARG A 137 -6.72 -20.49 15.17
C ARG A 137 -6.55 -21.06 13.78
N GLY A 138 -5.46 -20.68 13.13
CA GLY A 138 -5.02 -21.23 11.85
C GLY A 138 -3.52 -21.04 11.64
N VAL A 139 -3.09 -21.19 10.39
CA VAL A 139 -1.69 -21.02 10.01
C VAL A 139 -1.55 -20.12 8.79
N LEU A 140 -0.49 -19.32 8.75
CA LEU A 140 0.01 -18.73 7.52
C LEU A 140 1.17 -19.60 7.02
N SER A 141 1.09 -20.05 5.78
CA SER A 141 2.21 -20.71 5.10
C SER A 141 3.05 -19.65 4.40
N VAL A 142 4.35 -19.66 4.66
CA VAL A 142 5.32 -18.77 4.03
C VAL A 142 6.27 -19.64 3.21
N VAL A 143 6.29 -19.43 1.90
CA VAL A 143 7.09 -20.21 0.96
C VAL A 143 8.10 -19.28 0.29
N ARG A 144 9.35 -19.73 0.17
CA ARG A 144 10.38 -18.99 -0.57
C ARG A 144 10.06 -19.00 -2.06
N LYS A 145 10.10 -17.82 -2.67
CA LYS A 145 10.10 -17.68 -4.13
C LYS A 145 11.55 -17.59 -4.62
N GLY A 146 11.91 -18.45 -5.58
CA GLY A 146 13.29 -18.63 -6.03
C GLY A 146 14.11 -19.60 -5.17
N GLY A 147 15.31 -19.97 -5.64
CA GLY A 147 16.20 -20.92 -4.97
C GLY A 147 17.27 -20.24 -4.12
N GLY A 148 17.51 -20.76 -2.91
CA GLY A 148 18.57 -20.31 -2.00
C GLY A 148 18.44 -18.85 -1.54
N GLY A 149 19.42 -18.38 -0.76
CA GLY A 149 19.56 -16.97 -0.39
C GLY A 149 19.46 -16.68 1.10
N GLU A 150 19.62 -15.40 1.44
CA GLU A 150 19.59 -14.93 2.82
C GLU A 150 18.24 -15.20 3.50
N PRO A 151 18.22 -15.24 4.84
CA PRO A 151 16.99 -15.33 5.60
C PRO A 151 16.04 -14.17 5.29
N VAL A 152 14.75 -14.47 5.15
CA VAL A 152 13.67 -13.46 5.08
C VAL A 152 13.00 -13.44 6.44
N THR A 153 12.77 -12.26 7.03
CA THR A 153 12.00 -12.17 8.26
C THR A 153 10.54 -11.85 7.95
N VAL A 154 9.65 -12.53 8.65
CA VAL A 154 8.27 -12.06 8.83
C VAL A 154 8.24 -11.37 10.19
N ASP A 155 8.06 -10.06 10.15
CA ASP A 155 8.24 -9.20 11.31
C ASP A 155 6.97 -9.10 12.14
N ASP A 156 5.80 -8.96 11.51
CA ASP A 156 4.51 -8.93 12.18
C ASP A 156 3.36 -9.17 11.19
N VAL A 157 2.16 -9.38 11.71
CA VAL A 157 0.89 -9.41 10.97
C VAL A 157 -0.09 -8.44 11.62
N GLY A 158 -1.04 -7.89 10.86
CA GLY A 158 -1.91 -6.84 11.36
C GLY A 158 -3.37 -7.03 11.07
N ALA A 159 -4.16 -6.11 11.61
CA ALA A 159 -5.61 -6.11 11.53
C ALA A 159 -6.13 -5.40 10.27
N THR A 160 -7.32 -5.81 9.85
CA THR A 160 -8.22 -5.04 9.00
C THR A 160 -9.25 -4.30 9.87
N THR A 161 -10.19 -3.60 9.25
CA THR A 161 -11.30 -2.96 9.98
C THR A 161 -12.20 -3.98 10.69
N HIS A 162 -12.27 -5.20 10.16
CA HIS A 162 -13.21 -6.24 10.58
C HIS A 162 -12.56 -7.33 11.41
N PHE A 163 -11.29 -7.64 11.13
CA PHE A 163 -10.59 -8.75 11.75
C PHE A 163 -9.22 -8.33 12.26
N ASP A 164 -8.83 -8.85 13.42
CA ASP A 164 -7.50 -8.67 13.99
C ASP A 164 -6.76 -10.01 13.89
N LEU A 165 -5.70 -10.03 13.07
CA LEU A 165 -4.83 -11.18 12.84
C LEU A 165 -3.55 -11.00 13.67
N LYS A 166 -3.25 -11.97 14.53
CA LYS A 166 -2.10 -11.93 15.44
C LYS A 166 -1.31 -13.24 15.42
N PRO A 167 0.00 -13.21 15.67
CA PRO A 167 0.78 -14.42 15.92
C PRO A 167 0.28 -15.12 17.18
N ALA A 168 0.03 -16.43 17.11
CA ALA A 168 -0.43 -17.20 18.27
C ALA A 168 0.65 -17.28 19.37
N SER A 169 1.91 -17.04 19.02
CA SER A 169 3.04 -16.99 19.97
C SER A 169 3.04 -15.73 20.85
N GLY A 170 2.26 -14.71 20.50
CA GLY A 170 2.28 -13.39 21.16
C GLY A 170 3.54 -12.55 20.90
N LYS A 171 4.54 -13.10 20.19
CA LYS A 171 5.76 -12.37 19.83
C LYS A 171 5.47 -11.34 18.73
N ARG A 172 6.31 -10.30 18.66
CA ARG A 172 6.38 -9.35 17.53
C ARG A 172 7.84 -9.07 17.20
N LYS A 173 8.17 -8.95 15.92
CA LYS A 173 9.46 -8.53 15.37
C LYS A 173 10.70 -9.34 15.82
N PRO A 174 11.08 -10.42 15.12
CA PRO A 174 10.30 -11.12 14.09
C PRO A 174 9.36 -12.17 14.68
N ILE A 175 8.24 -12.39 14.01
CA ILE A 175 7.32 -13.49 14.35
C ILE A 175 7.81 -14.81 13.76
N ALA A 176 8.57 -14.76 12.65
CA ALA A 176 9.21 -15.91 12.04
C ALA A 176 10.43 -15.51 11.19
N VAL A 177 11.36 -16.45 10.97
CA VAL A 177 12.51 -16.27 10.10
C VAL A 177 12.58 -17.44 9.12
N LEU A 178 12.45 -17.15 7.83
CA LEU A 178 12.51 -18.13 6.76
C LEU A 178 13.96 -18.36 6.34
N THR A 179 14.55 -19.45 6.82
CA THR A 179 15.90 -19.91 6.44
C THR A 179 15.86 -21.01 5.36
N GLY A 180 14.79 -21.79 5.31
CA GLY A 180 14.60 -22.89 4.36
C GLY A 180 13.68 -22.54 3.18
N ALA A 181 13.05 -23.57 2.63
CA ALA A 181 12.10 -23.47 1.53
C ALA A 181 10.71 -22.97 1.97
N SER A 182 10.28 -23.32 3.18
CA SER A 182 9.00 -22.88 3.74
C SER A 182 9.02 -22.88 5.26
N LEU A 183 8.06 -22.18 5.86
CA LEU A 183 7.70 -22.29 7.27
C LEU A 183 6.19 -22.03 7.45
N GLU A 184 5.67 -22.43 8.60
CA GLU A 184 4.31 -22.11 9.02
C GLU A 184 4.34 -21.18 10.23
N ILE A 185 3.44 -20.21 10.23
CA ILE A 185 3.25 -19.25 11.32
C ILE A 185 1.86 -19.49 11.92
N PRO A 186 1.76 -20.07 13.12
CA PRO A 186 0.48 -20.16 13.82
C PRO A 186 -0.06 -18.76 14.13
N VAL A 187 -1.33 -18.53 13.80
CA VAL A 187 -2.02 -17.25 13.94
C VAL A 187 -3.39 -17.40 14.58
N LEU A 188 -3.86 -16.30 15.17
CA LEU A 188 -5.19 -16.15 15.73
C LEU A 188 -5.91 -15.01 15.00
N VAL A 189 -7.18 -15.23 14.66
CA VAL A 189 -8.07 -14.22 14.11
C VAL A 189 -9.19 -13.95 15.10
N THR A 190 -9.44 -12.68 15.37
CA THR A 190 -10.56 -12.21 16.20
C THR A 190 -11.38 -11.18 15.43
N SER A 191 -12.66 -11.02 15.78
CA SER A 191 -13.47 -9.96 15.20
C SER A 191 -13.11 -8.63 15.87
N SER A 192 -12.73 -7.63 15.09
CA SER A 192 -12.40 -6.28 15.58
C SER A 192 -13.66 -5.45 15.87
N ARG A 193 -14.78 -5.77 15.23
CA ARG A 193 -16.05 -5.04 15.31
C ARG A 193 -17.22 -5.99 15.16
N CYS A 194 -18.29 -5.74 15.90
CA CYS A 194 -19.55 -6.48 15.79
C CYS A 194 -20.72 -5.59 15.36
N ASP A 195 -20.46 -4.41 14.78
CA ASP A 195 -21.53 -3.55 14.29
C ASP A 195 -21.98 -3.99 12.88
N PRO A 196 -23.30 -4.23 12.64
CA PRO A 196 -23.80 -4.71 11.35
C PRO A 196 -23.47 -3.79 10.16
N HIS A 197 -23.30 -2.48 10.41
CA HIS A 197 -22.97 -1.50 9.38
C HIS A 197 -21.56 -1.72 8.81
N ALA A 198 -20.59 -2.07 9.65
CA ALA A 198 -19.22 -2.36 9.20
C ALA A 198 -19.20 -3.53 8.21
N PHE A 199 -19.94 -4.60 8.47
CA PHE A 199 -19.95 -5.79 7.61
C PHE A 199 -20.71 -5.59 6.29
N ALA A 200 -21.76 -4.75 6.26
CA ALA A 200 -22.51 -4.44 5.05
C ALA A 200 -21.71 -3.65 4.00
N GLU A 201 -20.67 -2.91 4.40
CA GLU A 201 -19.82 -2.10 3.50
C GLU A 201 -18.37 -2.63 3.40
N ALA A 202 -18.19 -3.93 3.60
CA ALA A 202 -16.89 -4.61 3.67
C ALA A 202 -16.16 -4.74 2.31
N LYS A 203 -15.64 -3.64 1.74
CA LYS A 203 -14.88 -3.66 0.48
C LYS A 203 -13.45 -4.21 0.61
N GLN A 204 -12.87 -4.19 1.82
CA GLN A 204 -11.47 -4.55 2.09
C GLN A 204 -11.30 -5.34 3.39
N ALA A 205 -12.33 -6.07 3.85
CA ALA A 205 -12.29 -6.77 5.14
C ALA A 205 -11.18 -7.82 5.25
N TYR A 206 -10.64 -8.29 4.11
CA TYR A 206 -9.70 -9.41 4.03
C TYR A 206 -8.32 -9.02 3.49
N LEU A 207 -7.98 -7.73 3.41
CA LEU A 207 -6.64 -7.28 3.03
C LEU A 207 -5.76 -7.16 4.28
N PHE A 208 -5.19 -8.28 4.74
CA PHE A 208 -4.37 -8.29 5.95
C PHE A 208 -2.96 -7.78 5.66
N PRO A 209 -2.46 -6.76 6.39
CA PRO A 209 -1.08 -6.34 6.26
C PRO A 209 -0.14 -7.35 6.93
N LEU A 210 0.94 -7.69 6.23
CA LEU A 210 2.08 -8.45 6.74
C LEU A 210 3.33 -7.60 6.60
N TRP A 211 4.10 -7.52 7.67
CA TRP A 211 5.39 -6.85 7.70
C TRP A 211 6.51 -7.88 7.58
N GLY A 212 7.53 -7.59 6.77
CA GLY A 212 8.73 -8.42 6.68
C GLY A 212 9.93 -7.65 6.16
N THR A 213 11.13 -8.13 6.48
CA THR A 213 12.38 -7.54 6.00
C THR A 213 12.90 -8.36 4.82
N PRO A 214 13.02 -7.76 3.61
CA PRO A 214 13.57 -8.45 2.46
C PRO A 214 15.08 -8.73 2.63
N PRO A 215 15.60 -9.75 1.93
CA PRO A 215 17.04 -10.04 1.87
C PRO A 215 17.86 -8.81 1.48
N GLY A 216 18.99 -8.57 2.13
CA GLY A 216 19.94 -7.49 1.79
C GLY A 216 19.45 -6.04 1.95
N VAL A 217 18.19 -5.80 2.31
CA VAL A 217 17.63 -4.44 2.45
C VAL A 217 17.72 -3.91 3.89
N GLY A 218 17.57 -4.80 4.88
CA GLY A 218 17.71 -4.45 6.31
C GLY A 218 16.59 -3.60 6.91
N GLU A 219 15.55 -3.29 6.14
CA GLU A 219 14.38 -2.52 6.57
C GLU A 219 13.09 -3.32 6.39
N THR A 220 12.12 -3.13 7.30
CA THR A 220 10.81 -3.78 7.27
C THR A 220 9.84 -3.11 6.29
N TYR A 221 9.13 -3.90 5.51
CA TYR A 221 8.13 -3.44 4.54
C TYR A 221 6.82 -4.21 4.65
N THR A 222 5.76 -3.63 4.11
CA THR A 222 4.39 -4.17 4.20
C THR A 222 3.98 -4.80 2.87
N MET A 223 3.33 -5.95 2.92
CA MET A 223 2.55 -6.51 1.82
C MET A 223 1.15 -6.89 2.30
N GLU A 224 0.18 -6.85 1.41
CA GLU A 224 -1.16 -7.35 1.69
C GLU A 224 -1.23 -8.85 1.39
N VAL A 225 -1.90 -9.59 2.26
CA VAL A 225 -2.15 -11.02 2.13
C VAL A 225 -3.65 -11.25 2.26
N VAL A 226 -4.21 -12.03 1.33
CA VAL A 226 -5.67 -12.22 1.23
C VAL A 226 -5.99 -13.71 1.45
N PRO A 227 -6.84 -14.06 2.42
CA PRO A 227 -7.31 -15.43 2.58
C PRO A 227 -8.11 -15.86 1.33
N PRO A 228 -8.03 -17.13 0.91
CA PRO A 228 -8.87 -17.64 -0.16
C PRO A 228 -10.35 -17.62 0.24
N LYS A 229 -11.27 -17.65 -0.74
CA LYS A 229 -12.72 -17.54 -0.50
C LYS A 229 -13.26 -18.48 0.59
N PRO A 230 -12.90 -19.77 0.65
CA PRO A 230 -13.39 -20.66 1.72
C PRO A 230 -12.96 -20.21 3.12
N VAL A 231 -11.77 -19.60 3.25
CA VAL A 231 -11.30 -19.04 4.53
C VAL A 231 -12.01 -17.72 4.84
N GLN A 232 -12.34 -16.90 3.83
CA GLN A 232 -13.17 -15.71 4.03
C GLN A 232 -14.57 -16.07 4.53
N GLU A 233 -15.21 -17.08 3.94
CA GLU A 233 -16.50 -17.62 4.39
C GLU A 233 -16.40 -18.12 5.83
N ARG A 234 -15.33 -18.83 6.17
CA ARG A 234 -15.09 -19.28 7.55
C ARG A 234 -14.94 -18.13 8.55
N PHE A 235 -14.26 -17.05 8.17
CA PHE A 235 -14.12 -15.85 9.01
C PHE A 235 -15.45 -15.11 9.16
N TRP A 236 -16.23 -15.07 8.08
CA TRP A 236 -17.58 -14.52 8.08
C TRP A 236 -18.51 -15.30 9.00
N ASP A 237 -18.60 -16.62 8.87
CA ASP A 237 -19.46 -17.48 9.70
C ASP A 237 -19.11 -17.34 11.19
N TYR A 238 -17.80 -17.28 11.49
CA TYR A 238 -17.31 -17.01 12.83
C TYR A 238 -17.77 -15.65 13.35
N ALA A 239 -17.66 -14.60 12.54
CA ALA A 239 -18.12 -13.27 12.94
C ALA A 239 -19.63 -13.21 13.12
N VAL A 240 -20.41 -13.86 12.25
CA VAL A 240 -21.87 -13.96 12.36
C VAL A 240 -22.28 -14.61 13.67
N ASP A 241 -21.68 -15.75 14.01
CA ASP A 241 -21.98 -16.47 15.24
C ASP A 241 -21.54 -15.68 16.48
N LEU A 242 -20.30 -15.16 16.49
CA LEU A 242 -19.76 -14.41 17.64
C LEU A 242 -20.54 -13.11 17.91
N CYS A 243 -20.88 -12.38 16.84
CA CYS A 243 -21.49 -11.05 16.93
C CYS A 243 -23.03 -11.08 16.86
N GLY A 244 -23.65 -12.24 16.61
CA GLY A 244 -25.10 -12.37 16.43
C GLY A 244 -25.63 -11.60 15.22
N LEU A 245 -24.88 -11.57 14.12
CA LEU A 245 -25.28 -10.85 12.90
C LEU A 245 -26.38 -11.61 12.14
N PRO A 246 -27.21 -10.94 11.32
CA PRO A 246 -28.17 -11.61 10.46
C PRO A 246 -27.44 -12.52 9.45
N SER A 247 -27.86 -13.79 9.39
CA SER A 247 -27.39 -14.79 8.42
C SER A 247 -28.05 -14.65 7.06
#